data_AF-A0A1M6EE72-F1
#
_entry.id   AF-A0A1M6EE72-F1
#
_cell.length_a   1.000
_cell.length_b   1.000
_cell.length_c   1.000
_cell.angle_alpha   90.00
_cell.angle_beta   90.00
_cell.angle_gamma   90.00
#
_symmetry.space_group_name_H-M   'P 1'
#
loop_
_entity.id
_entity.type
_entity.pdbx_description
1 polymer ?
#
loop_
_entity_poly.entity_id
_entity_poly.type
_entity_poly.pdbx_seq_one_letter_code
_entity_poly.pdbx_strand_id
1 'polypeptide(L)'
;MHMKKILVVCTSGLGTSLAMRGYLEKFIMENNLNVKVEHADVGSANFYETDLIIGAKQVIDCLPEHSLIEIIRLEDIVNRQYIKQQLLNSETIQSWLTEKEGIR
;
A
#
# COMPACT_ATOMS: atom_id res chain seq x y z
N MET A 1 7.72 -19.29 -3.29
CA MET A 1 8.00 -17.96 -2.71
C MET A 1 6.98 -17.00 -3.28
N HIS A 2 6.01 -16.56 -2.48
CA HIS A 2 5.07 -15.52 -2.88
C HIS A 2 5.78 -14.17 -2.75
N MET A 3 5.80 -13.37 -3.83
CA MET A 3 6.35 -12.01 -3.77
C MET A 3 5.24 -11.09 -3.25
N LYS A 4 5.50 -10.45 -2.10
CA LYS A 4 4.57 -9.54 -1.44
C LYS A 4 4.21 -8.38 -2.36
N LYS A 5 2.95 -7.99 -2.41
CA LYS A 5 2.45 -6.93 -3.29
C LYS A 5 1.60 -5.91 -2.52
N ILE A 6 1.88 -4.63 -2.76
CA ILE A 6 1.04 -3.51 -2.32
C ILE A 6 0.32 -2.94 -3.53
N LEU A 7 -1.01 -2.84 -3.46
CA LEU A 7 -1.82 -2.13 -4.45
C LEU A 7 -2.09 -0.71 -4.00
N VAL A 8 -1.67 0.25 -4.82
CA VAL A 8 -2.04 1.65 -4.64
C VAL A 8 -3.28 1.94 -5.48
N VAL A 9 -4.41 2.18 -4.82
CA VAL A 9 -5.66 2.50 -5.52
C VAL A 9 -5.88 3.99 -5.57
N CYS A 10 -6.06 4.52 -6.77
CA CYS A 10 -6.23 5.95 -7.03
C CYS A 10 -7.45 6.19 -7.92
N THR A 11 -8.06 7.38 -7.79
CA THR A 11 -8.94 7.88 -8.85
C THR A 11 -8.12 8.19 -10.10
N SER A 12 -8.75 8.28 -11.26
CA SER A 12 -8.14 8.51 -12.59
C SER A 12 -7.24 9.76 -12.76
N GLY A 13 -6.85 10.44 -11.68
CA GLY A 13 -5.89 11.53 -11.68
C GLY A 13 -4.43 11.02 -11.74
N LEU A 14 -3.85 11.04 -12.93
CA LEU A 14 -2.46 10.62 -13.24
C LEU A 14 -1.34 11.20 -12.34
N GLY A 15 -1.57 12.30 -11.61
CA GLY A 15 -0.53 12.97 -10.81
C GLY A 15 -0.30 12.36 -9.43
N THR A 16 -1.35 11.89 -8.76
CA THR A 16 -1.27 11.54 -7.34
C THR A 16 -0.71 10.13 -7.11
N SER A 17 -0.97 9.22 -8.05
CA SER A 17 -0.47 7.84 -8.01
C SER A 17 1.05 7.78 -8.12
N LEU A 18 1.66 8.67 -8.91
CA LEU A 18 3.10 8.67 -9.14
C LEU A 18 3.88 9.12 -7.89
N ALA A 19 3.37 10.15 -7.21
CA ALA A 19 3.98 10.65 -5.97
C ALA A 19 3.90 9.62 -4.84
N MET A 20 2.73 8.97 -4.68
CA MET A 20 2.54 7.91 -3.69
C MET A 20 3.45 6.71 -3.96
N ARG A 21 3.54 6.29 -5.22
CA ARG A 21 4.42 5.19 -5.64
C ARG A 21 5.88 5.47 -5.26
N GLY A 22 6.41 6.63 -5.64
CA GLY A 22 7.80 6.98 -5.33
C GLY A 22 8.08 7.06 -3.82
N TYR A 23 7.06 7.43 -3.04
CA TYR A 23 7.14 7.41 -1.58
C TYR A 23 7.19 5.98 -1.01
N LEU A 24 6.30 5.10 -1.47
CA LEU A 24 6.27 3.69 -1.08
C LEU A 24 7.56 2.95 -1.47
N GLU A 25 8.03 3.17 -2.70
CA GLU A 25 9.30 2.58 -3.18
C GLU A 25 10.48 3.02 -2.30
N LYS A 26 10.55 4.30 -1.92
CA LYS A 26 11.55 4.78 -0.96
C LYS A 26 11.44 4.08 0.40
N PHE A 27 10.22 3.99 0.95
CA PHE A 27 10.01 3.32 2.23
C PHE A 27 10.44 1.84 2.19
N ILE A 28 10.06 1.12 1.14
CA ILE A 28 10.43 -0.30 0.94
C ILE A 28 11.95 -0.44 0.83
N MET A 29 12.61 0.45 0.08
CA MET A 29 14.06 0.47 -0.08
C MET A 29 14.78 0.80 1.23
N GLU A 30 14.32 1.82 1.98
CA GLU A 30 14.86 2.18 3.30
C GLU A 30 14.79 1.00 4.28
N ASN A 31 13.70 0.23 4.23
CA ASN A 31 13.50 -0.92 5.11
C ASN A 31 14.07 -2.23 4.55
N ASN A 32 14.64 -2.23 3.32
CA ASN A 32 15.08 -3.42 2.60
C ASN A 32 14.00 -4.52 2.53
N LEU A 33 12.75 -4.11 2.28
CA LEU A 33 11.63 -5.02 2.13
C LEU A 33 11.58 -5.54 0.68
N ASN A 34 11.36 -6.83 0.49
CA ASN A 34 11.18 -7.41 -0.84
C ASN A 34 9.69 -7.40 -1.23
N VAL A 35 9.18 -6.22 -1.56
CA VAL A 35 7.75 -5.96 -1.83
C VAL A 35 7.60 -5.23 -3.16
N LYS A 36 6.63 -5.65 -3.97
CA LYS A 36 6.29 -5.02 -5.25
C LYS A 36 5.16 -4.01 -5.05
N VAL A 37 5.35 -2.79 -5.55
CA VAL A 37 4.31 -1.75 -5.55
C VAL A 37 3.64 -1.69 -6.92
N GLU A 38 2.34 -1.93 -6.95
CA GLU A 38 1.48 -1.77 -8.13
C GLU A 38 0.45 -0.68 -7.90
N HIS A 39 -0.16 -0.20 -8.98
CA HIS A 39 -1.21 0.81 -8.91
C HIS A 39 -2.32 0.45 -9.87
N ALA A 40 -3.55 0.68 -9.44
CA ALA A 40 -4.74 0.43 -10.22
C ALA A 40 -5.81 1.49 -9.92
N ASP A 41 -6.76 1.64 -10.83
CA ASP A 41 -7.99 2.38 -10.54
C ASP A 41 -8.97 1.52 -9.73
N VAL A 42 -9.98 2.15 -9.16
CA VAL A 42 -11.04 1.48 -8.34
C VAL A 42 -11.72 0.34 -9.10
N GLY A 43 -11.94 0.48 -10.41
CA GLY A 43 -12.61 -0.53 -11.22
C GLY A 43 -11.73 -1.74 -11.51
N SER A 44 -10.42 -1.54 -11.64
CA SER A 44 -9.47 -2.62 -11.90
C SER A 44 -8.92 -3.27 -10.62
N ALA A 45 -8.95 -2.57 -9.48
CA ALA A 45 -8.29 -3.00 -8.25
C ALA A 45 -8.71 -4.39 -7.76
N ASN A 46 -9.98 -4.76 -7.94
CA ASN A 46 -10.51 -6.06 -7.54
C ASN A 46 -9.93 -7.25 -8.33
N PHE A 47 -9.31 -7.01 -9.49
CA PHE A 47 -8.69 -8.05 -10.32
C PHE A 47 -7.21 -8.30 -9.95
N TYR A 48 -6.63 -7.52 -9.04
CA TYR A 48 -5.23 -7.67 -8.64
C TYR A 48 -5.11 -8.50 -7.37
N GLU A 49 -4.31 -9.58 -7.44
CA GLU A 49 -3.89 -10.33 -6.26
C GLU A 49 -2.80 -9.54 -5.51
N THR A 50 -3.17 -8.98 -4.36
CA THR A 50 -2.27 -8.21 -3.49
C THR A 50 -2.45 -8.55 -2.02
N ASP A 51 -1.42 -8.31 -1.23
CA ASP A 51 -1.42 -8.60 0.21
C ASP A 51 -1.84 -7.37 1.04
N LEU A 52 -1.74 -6.17 0.47
CA LEU A 52 -2.07 -4.91 1.11
C LEU A 52 -2.63 -3.92 0.09
N ILE A 53 -3.74 -3.27 0.43
CA ILE A 53 -4.32 -2.20 -0.38
C ILE A 53 -4.12 -0.87 0.35
N ILE A 54 -3.67 0.15 -0.37
CA ILE A 54 -3.51 1.50 0.16
C ILE A 54 -4.09 2.52 -0.82
N GLY A 55 -4.83 3.48 -0.32
CA GLY A 55 -5.41 4.51 -1.16
C GLY A 55 -6.03 5.62 -0.36
N ALA A 56 -6.46 6.68 -1.06
CA ALA A 56 -7.22 7.74 -0.41
C ALA A 56 -8.54 7.18 0.13
N LYS A 57 -8.96 7.60 1.33
CA LYS A 57 -10.19 7.13 1.99
C LYS A 57 -11.41 7.18 1.06
N GLN A 58 -11.63 8.32 0.40
CA GLN A 58 -12.71 8.51 -0.58
C GLN A 58 -12.68 7.53 -1.77
N VAL A 59 -11.51 7.00 -2.11
CA VAL A 59 -11.30 6.04 -3.19
C VAL A 59 -11.59 4.64 -2.68
N ILE A 60 -10.99 4.28 -1.54
CA ILE A 60 -11.18 3.00 -0.88
C ILE A 60 -12.63 2.76 -0.48
N ASP A 61 -13.32 3.79 0.00
CA ASP A 61 -14.74 3.68 0.37
C ASP A 61 -15.64 3.40 -0.86
N CYS A 62 -15.14 3.62 -2.08
CA CYS A 62 -15.81 3.20 -3.31
C CYS A 62 -15.48 1.75 -3.72
N LEU A 63 -14.45 1.12 -3.15
CA LEU A 63 -14.16 -0.29 -3.40
C LEU A 63 -15.13 -1.18 -2.61
N PRO A 64 -15.47 -2.36 -3.15
CA PRO A 64 -16.14 -3.38 -2.36
C PRO A 64 -15.28 -3.78 -1.16
N GLU A 65 -15.90 -4.11 -0.02
CA GLU A 65 -15.14 -4.60 1.14
C GLU A 65 -14.40 -5.89 0.79
N HIS A 66 -13.07 -5.86 0.88
CA HIS A 66 -12.23 -7.04 0.76
C HIS A 66 -12.02 -7.64 2.16
N SER A 67 -12.76 -8.71 2.50
CA SER A 67 -12.71 -9.30 3.85
C SER A 67 -11.38 -10.01 4.20
N LEU A 68 -10.49 -10.21 3.21
CA LEU A 68 -9.27 -11.02 3.38
C LEU A 68 -7.97 -10.21 3.31
N ILE A 69 -8.03 -8.93 2.91
CA ILE A 69 -6.85 -8.12 2.64
C ILE A 69 -6.93 -6.86 3.51
N GLU A 70 -5.81 -6.50 4.14
CA GLU A 70 -5.74 -5.26 4.91
C GLU A 70 -5.82 -4.04 3.99
N ILE A 71 -6.65 -3.06 4.36
CA ILE A 71 -6.85 -1.85 3.57
C ILE A 71 -6.53 -0.60 4.39
N ILE A 72 -5.48 0.12 3.97
CA ILE A 72 -5.05 1.39 4.55
C ILE A 72 -5.77 2.54 3.86
N ARG A 73 -6.63 3.22 4.63
CA ARG A 73 -7.37 4.41 4.20
C ARG A 73 -6.59 5.66 4.57
N LEU A 74 -6.07 6.36 3.58
CA LEU A 74 -5.34 7.60 3.77
C LEU A 74 -6.27 8.81 3.68
N GLU A 75 -6.36 9.60 4.74
CA GLU A 75 -7.10 10.88 4.69
C GLU A 75 -6.28 11.98 4.00
N ASP A 76 -4.95 11.96 4.17
CA ASP A 76 -4.03 12.89 3.52
C ASP A 76 -2.94 12.14 2.73
N ILE A 77 -3.07 12.18 1.41
CA ILE A 77 -2.15 11.54 0.46
C ILE A 77 -0.99 12.44 0.03
N VAL A 78 -0.95 13.68 0.51
CA VAL A 78 0.11 14.65 0.22
C VAL A 78 1.14 14.66 1.35
N ASN A 79 0.70 14.40 2.58
CA ASN A 79 1.54 14.38 3.76
C ASN A 79 2.35 13.07 3.88
N ARG A 80 3.62 13.14 3.48
CA ARG A 80 4.59 12.03 3.56
C ARG A 80 4.80 11.48 4.98
N GLN A 81 4.72 12.34 6.00
CA GLN A 81 4.89 11.92 7.40
C GLN A 81 3.69 11.05 7.81
N TYR A 82 2.48 11.51 7.48
CA TYR A 82 1.24 10.80 7.76
C TYR A 82 1.20 9.44 7.08
N ILE A 83 1.55 9.36 5.79
CA ILE A 83 1.59 8.08 5.06
C ILE A 83 2.58 7.11 5.72
N LYS A 84 3.75 7.59 6.18
CA LYS A 84 4.72 6.75 6.90
C LYS A 84 4.11 6.11 8.13
N GLN A 85 3.43 6.94 8.93
CA GLN A 85 2.83 6.51 10.19
C GLN A 85 1.74 5.47 9.93
N GLN A 86 0.90 5.68 8.92
CA GLN A 86 -0.14 4.70 8.55
C GLN A 86 0.46 3.38 8.07
N LEU A 87 1.52 3.42 7.25
CA LEU A 87 2.23 2.21 6.85
C LEU A 87 2.87 1.49 8.04
N LEU A 88 3.50 2.21 8.96
CA LEU A 88 4.11 1.60 10.15
C LEU A 88 3.08 1.06 11.15
N ASN A 89 1.88 1.61 11.16
CA ASN A 89 0.77 1.12 12.00
C ASN A 89 0.06 -0.09 11.40
N SER A 90 0.31 -0.42 10.13
CA SER A 90 -0.28 -1.57 9.45
C SER A 90 0.27 -2.89 9.98
N GLU A 91 -0.62 -3.82 10.32
CA GLU A 91 -0.26 -5.14 10.85
C GLU A 91 0.54 -5.94 9.81
N THR A 92 0.12 -5.87 8.54
CA THR A 92 0.79 -6.51 7.40
C THR A 92 2.22 -5.99 7.22
N ILE A 93 2.42 -4.66 7.26
CA ILE A 93 3.75 -4.06 7.15
C ILE A 93 4.63 -4.44 8.35
N GLN A 94 4.09 -4.39 9.57
CA GLN A 94 4.84 -4.78 10.76
C GLN A 94 5.27 -6.25 10.69
N SER A 95 4.37 -7.14 10.26
CA SER A 95 4.69 -8.55 10.03
C SER A 95 5.87 -8.68 9.06
N TRP A 96 5.86 -7.95 7.95
CA TRP A 96 6.95 -8.01 6.97
C TRP A 96 8.29 -7.47 7.51
N LEU A 97 8.24 -6.44 8.35
CA LEU A 97 9.42 -5.91 9.03
C LEU A 97 9.97 -6.91 10.06
N THR A 98 9.11 -7.58 10.82
CA THR A 98 9.51 -8.59 11.81
C THR A 98 10.05 -9.87 11.16
N GLU A 99 9.43 -10.34 10.07
CA GLU A 99 9.91 -11.52 9.32
C GLU A 99 11.34 -11.34 8.81
N LYS A 100 11.74 -10.11 8.49
CA LYS A 100 13.12 -9.79 8.10
C LYS A 100 14.10 -10.01 9.26
N GLU A 101 13.74 -9.59 10.47
CA GLU A 101 14.59 -9.68 11.67
C GLU A 101 14.73 -11.13 12.18
N GLY A 102 13.79 -12.02 11.82
CA GLY A 102 13.81 -13.45 12.15
C GLY A 102 14.78 -14.30 11.33
N ILE A 103 15.43 -13.73 10.31
CA ILE A 103 16.48 -14.40 9.53
C ILE A 103 17.82 -14.03 10.15
N ARG A 104 18.17 -14.68 11.25
CA ARG A 104 19.46 -14.54 11.92
C ARG A 104 20.11 -15.90 12.13
#